data_AF-A0A502GTZ2-F1
#
_entry.id   AF-A0A502GTZ2-F1
#
_cell.length_a   1.000
_cell.length_b   1.000
_cell.length_c   1.000
_cell.angle_alpha   90.00
_cell.angle_beta   90.00
_cell.angle_gamma   90.00
#
_symmetry.space_group_name_H-M   'P 1'
#
loop_
_entity.id
_entity.type
_entity.pdbx_description
1 polymer ?
#
loop_
_entity_poly.entity_id
_entity_poly.type
_entity_poly.pdbx_seq_one_letter_code
_entity_poly.pdbx_strand_id
1 'polypeptide(L)'
;MRKKSLSCLAGVALAFGYSMSSSAAPELHLNFHMGGSSGGQSFVGGTLINSGDAPVAHGYVVVTLLDAQCHPLKSVLEHFANIPAGEKLGFRVPINGALKRYRLASVKGFDAEGFEVMAVDDNAELLKGREPADREYCAKAREAVVQRE
;
A
#
# COMPACT_ATOMS: atom_id res chain seq x y z
N MET A 1 -61.03 -23.09 51.81
CA MET A 1 -60.72 -23.43 50.41
C MET A 1 -60.02 -22.26 49.74
N ARG A 2 -58.88 -22.51 49.09
CA ARG A 2 -58.00 -21.55 48.43
C ARG A 2 -58.62 -21.00 47.14
N LYS A 3 -58.47 -19.70 46.85
CA LYS A 3 -58.30 -19.19 45.48
C LYS A 3 -57.30 -18.03 45.51
N LYS A 4 -56.06 -18.32 45.09
CA LYS A 4 -55.05 -17.31 44.76
C LYS A 4 -55.27 -16.95 43.29
N SER A 5 -55.54 -15.69 42.98
CA SER A 5 -55.53 -15.20 41.59
C SER A 5 -54.11 -14.73 41.27
N LEU A 6 -53.56 -15.28 40.19
CA LEU A 6 -52.25 -14.95 39.62
C LEU A 6 -52.29 -13.53 39.04
N SER A 7 -51.40 -12.66 39.50
CA SER A 7 -51.01 -11.45 38.77
C SER A 7 -49.88 -11.81 37.81
N CYS A 8 -50.18 -11.89 36.51
CA CYS A 8 -49.18 -11.91 35.45
C CYS A 8 -48.63 -10.49 35.26
N LEU A 9 -47.47 -10.20 35.86
CA LEU A 9 -46.65 -9.06 35.48
C LEU A 9 -45.90 -9.43 34.20
N ALA A 10 -46.35 -8.90 33.06
CA ALA A 10 -45.65 -8.98 31.80
C ALA A 10 -44.38 -8.11 31.87
N GLY A 11 -43.23 -8.76 32.05
CA GLY A 11 -41.92 -8.11 31.95
C GLY A 11 -41.60 -7.84 30.48
N VAL A 12 -41.66 -6.57 30.07
CA VAL A 12 -41.08 -6.12 28.79
C VAL A 12 -39.57 -6.08 28.96
N ALA A 13 -38.89 -7.10 28.46
CA ALA A 13 -37.43 -7.08 28.33
C ALA A 13 -37.04 -6.14 27.17
N LEU A 14 -36.63 -4.92 27.50
CA LEU A 14 -35.98 -4.00 26.56
C LEU A 14 -34.61 -4.56 26.19
N ALA A 15 -34.53 -5.27 25.06
CA ALA A 15 -33.27 -5.64 24.45
C ALA A 15 -32.61 -4.37 23.87
N PHE A 16 -31.72 -3.75 24.63
CA PHE A 16 -30.78 -2.77 24.11
C PHE A 16 -29.78 -3.50 23.19
N GLY A 17 -30.10 -3.59 21.91
CA GLY A 17 -29.16 -4.02 20.88
C GLY A 17 -28.06 -2.97 20.74
N TYR A 18 -26.90 -3.22 21.34
CA TYR A 18 -25.67 -2.54 20.98
C TYR A 18 -25.34 -2.96 19.54
N SER A 19 -25.76 -2.15 18.57
CA SER A 19 -25.27 -2.26 17.20
C SER A 19 -23.80 -1.83 17.25
N MET A 20 -22.90 -2.81 17.22
CA MET A 20 -21.49 -2.55 16.92
C MET A 20 -21.46 -1.93 15.53
N SER A 21 -21.32 -0.61 15.45
CA SER A 21 -21.07 0.07 14.19
C SER A 21 -19.72 -0.41 13.67
N SER A 22 -19.72 -1.42 12.81
CA SER A 22 -18.57 -1.76 11.98
C SER A 22 -18.41 -0.59 11.02
N SER A 23 -17.51 0.34 11.35
CA SER A 23 -17.12 1.41 10.44
C SER A 23 -16.40 0.74 9.29
N ALA A 24 -16.96 0.85 8.09
CA ALA A 24 -16.23 0.46 6.90
C ALA A 24 -14.97 1.33 6.80
N ALA A 25 -13.81 0.72 6.65
CA ALA A 25 -12.51 1.35 6.61
C ALA A 25 -11.75 0.90 5.36
N PRO A 26 -11.21 1.84 4.56
CA PRO A 26 -10.34 1.49 3.45
C PRO A 26 -8.98 1.02 3.97
N GLU A 27 -8.39 0.03 3.31
CA GLU A 27 -7.07 -0.51 3.65
C GLU A 27 -6.30 -0.82 2.37
N LEU A 28 -5.22 -0.07 2.13
CA LEU A 28 -4.43 -0.17 0.92
C LEU A 28 -3.23 -1.10 1.14
N HIS A 29 -3.14 -2.15 0.35
CA HIS A 29 -1.98 -3.04 0.31
C HIS A 29 -1.21 -2.86 -0.99
N LEU A 30 0.11 -2.76 -0.87
CA LEU A 30 1.02 -3.04 -1.96
C LEU A 30 1.37 -4.52 -1.95
N ASN A 31 0.85 -5.27 -2.92
CA ASN A 31 1.05 -6.71 -2.99
C ASN A 31 2.42 -7.09 -3.56
N PHE A 32 2.90 -6.37 -4.57
CA PHE A 32 4.25 -6.50 -5.12
C PHE A 32 4.60 -5.29 -5.98
N HIS A 33 5.89 -5.11 -6.24
CA HIS A 33 6.41 -4.16 -7.23
C HIS A 33 7.66 -4.70 -7.94
N MET A 34 7.88 -4.31 -9.18
CA MET A 34 9.01 -4.72 -10.00
C MET A 34 9.41 -3.66 -11.02
N GLY A 35 10.68 -3.68 -11.43
CA GLY A 35 11.14 -2.94 -12.59
C GLY A 35 10.91 -3.75 -13.87
N GLY A 36 10.58 -3.09 -14.97
CA GLY A 36 10.43 -3.75 -16.27
C GLY A 36 10.72 -2.80 -17.43
N SER A 37 10.72 -3.35 -18.65
CA SER A 37 10.83 -2.59 -19.89
C SER A 37 9.90 -3.18 -20.96
N SER A 38 9.21 -2.33 -21.70
CA SER A 38 8.36 -2.72 -22.83
C SER A 38 8.30 -1.58 -23.85
N GLY A 39 8.33 -1.90 -25.14
CA GLY A 39 8.25 -0.89 -26.21
C GLY A 39 9.35 0.17 -26.17
N GLY A 40 10.53 -0.18 -25.65
CA GLY A 40 11.65 0.77 -25.47
C GLY A 40 11.53 1.69 -24.26
N GLN A 41 10.50 1.56 -23.44
CA GLN A 41 10.29 2.35 -22.23
C GLN A 41 10.41 1.50 -20.98
N SER A 42 11.22 1.99 -20.02
CA SER A 42 11.31 1.36 -18.70
C SER A 42 10.17 1.82 -17.80
N PHE A 43 9.84 1.01 -16.81
CA PHE A 43 8.79 1.31 -15.84
C PHE A 43 9.09 0.63 -14.51
N VAL A 44 8.47 1.13 -13.45
CA VAL A 44 8.25 0.37 -12.22
C VAL A 44 6.77 0.13 -12.10
N GLY A 45 6.36 -1.13 -11.97
CA GLY A 45 4.95 -1.50 -11.89
C GLY A 45 4.71 -2.47 -10.75
N GLY A 46 3.44 -2.67 -10.43
CA GLY A 46 3.03 -3.52 -9.33
C GLY A 46 1.51 -3.55 -9.21
N THR A 47 1.04 -4.12 -8.12
CA THR A 47 -0.39 -4.24 -7.84
C THR A 47 -0.70 -3.68 -6.46
N LEU A 48 -1.66 -2.76 -6.43
CA LEU A 48 -2.33 -2.29 -5.24
C LEU A 48 -3.61 -3.10 -5.04
N ILE A 49 -3.98 -3.36 -3.78
CA ILE A 49 -5.20 -4.05 -3.41
C ILE A 49 -5.87 -3.22 -2.33
N ASN A 50 -7.18 -3.00 -2.43
CA ASN A 50 -7.95 -2.50 -1.31
C ASN A 50 -8.53 -3.72 -0.56
N SER A 51 -7.95 -4.08 0.58
CA SER A 51 -8.41 -5.19 1.41
C SER A 51 -9.54 -4.79 2.38
N GLY A 52 -9.79 -3.48 2.49
CA GLY A 52 -10.84 -2.92 3.32
C GLY A 52 -12.24 -3.07 2.72
N ASP A 53 -13.24 -2.64 3.48
CA ASP A 53 -14.66 -2.68 3.16
C ASP A 53 -15.22 -1.31 2.72
N ALA A 54 -14.36 -0.29 2.62
CA ALA A 54 -14.65 1.01 2.01
C ALA A 54 -13.64 1.34 0.88
N PRO A 55 -14.00 2.17 -0.11
CA PRO A 55 -13.12 2.50 -1.23
C PRO A 55 -11.91 3.35 -0.81
N VAL A 56 -10.76 3.10 -1.44
CA VAL A 56 -9.65 4.06 -1.49
C VAL A 56 -9.95 5.01 -2.64
N ALA A 57 -10.27 6.28 -2.36
CA ALA A 57 -10.77 7.20 -3.36
C ALA A 57 -9.69 7.63 -4.38
N HIS A 58 -8.46 7.84 -3.91
CA HIS A 58 -7.30 8.18 -4.73
C HIS A 58 -6.00 7.96 -3.96
N GLY A 59 -4.87 8.09 -4.63
CA GLY A 59 -3.57 8.01 -3.97
C GLY A 59 -2.40 8.20 -4.91
N TYR A 60 -1.21 7.80 -4.45
CA TYR A 60 -0.01 7.86 -5.24
C TYR A 60 1.02 6.80 -4.86
N VAL A 61 1.89 6.52 -5.82
CA VAL A 61 3.11 5.73 -5.66
C VAL A 61 4.31 6.61 -6.01
N VAL A 62 5.34 6.60 -5.16
CA VAL A 62 6.59 7.32 -5.37
C VAL A 62 7.74 6.34 -5.50
N VAL A 63 8.52 6.50 -6.57
CA VAL A 63 9.70 5.69 -6.86
C VAL A 63 10.92 6.60 -7.01
N THR A 64 11.97 6.33 -6.25
CA THR A 64 13.28 6.98 -6.41
C THR A 64 14.14 6.18 -7.37
N LEU A 65 14.57 6.81 -8.47
CA LEU A 65 15.47 6.23 -9.44
C LEU A 65 16.92 6.33 -8.98
N LEU A 66 17.67 5.28 -9.24
CA LEU A 66 19.09 5.21 -8.92
C LEU A 66 19.90 4.98 -10.21
N ASP A 67 21.09 5.58 -10.28
CA ASP A 67 22.07 5.26 -11.32
C ASP A 67 22.75 3.89 -11.08
N ALA A 68 23.73 3.56 -11.92
CA ALA A 68 24.48 2.31 -11.81
C ALA A 68 25.36 2.23 -10.54
N GLN A 69 25.67 3.37 -9.92
CA GLN A 69 26.45 3.52 -8.69
C GLN A 69 25.54 3.69 -7.45
N CYS A 70 24.25 3.45 -7.61
CA CYS A 70 23.24 3.66 -6.58
C CYS A 70 23.16 5.09 -6.03
N HIS A 71 23.50 6.12 -6.80
CA HIS A 71 23.17 7.48 -6.42
C HIS A 71 21.71 7.78 -6.76
N PRO A 72 20.95 8.40 -5.83
CA PRO A 72 19.63 8.90 -6.14
C PRO A 72 19.68 9.94 -7.25
N LEU A 73 18.87 9.74 -8.30
CA LEU A 73 18.76 10.67 -9.43
C LEU A 73 17.57 11.61 -9.22
N LYS A 74 16.37 11.04 -9.18
CA LYS A 74 15.11 11.76 -8.99
C LYS A 74 14.03 10.80 -8.48
N SER A 75 12.98 11.37 -7.89
CA SER A 75 11.76 10.64 -7.59
C SER A 75 10.69 10.91 -8.64
N VAL A 76 9.96 9.88 -9.01
CA VAL A 76 8.80 9.95 -9.90
C VAL A 76 7.57 9.57 -9.09
N LEU A 77 6.56 10.41 -9.13
CA LEU A 77 5.28 10.20 -8.50
C LEU A 77 4.26 9.86 -9.58
N GLU A 78 3.51 8.78 -9.36
CA GLU A 78 2.38 8.39 -10.20
C GLU A 78 1.12 8.37 -9.34
N HIS A 79 0.07 9.06 -9.78
CA HIS A 79 -1.22 9.06 -9.12
C HIS A 79 -2.04 7.85 -9.53
N PHE A 80 -2.92 7.40 -8.65
CA PHE A 80 -3.96 6.43 -9.00
C PHE A 80 -5.33 6.90 -8.53
N ALA A 81 -6.36 6.46 -9.26
CA ALA A 81 -7.75 6.78 -8.99
C ALA A 81 -8.39 5.69 -8.11
N ASN A 82 -9.70 5.82 -7.88
CA ASN A 82 -10.48 4.99 -6.99
C ASN A 82 -10.22 3.48 -7.12
N ILE A 83 -9.95 2.82 -5.99
CA ILE A 83 -9.90 1.36 -5.84
C ILE A 83 -11.09 0.94 -4.98
N PRO A 84 -12.13 0.31 -5.55
CA PRO A 84 -13.27 -0.19 -4.79
C PRO A 84 -12.83 -1.20 -3.71
N ALA A 85 -13.67 -1.40 -2.70
CA ALA A 85 -13.45 -2.41 -1.67
C ALA A 85 -13.25 -3.80 -2.28
N GLY A 86 -12.23 -4.52 -1.85
CA GLY A 86 -11.86 -5.85 -2.34
C GLY A 86 -11.18 -5.91 -3.72
N GLU A 87 -11.05 -4.77 -4.41
CA GLU A 87 -10.53 -4.73 -5.78
C GLU A 87 -9.02 -4.51 -5.86
N LYS A 88 -8.47 -4.84 -7.03
CA LYS A 88 -7.05 -4.68 -7.35
C LYS A 88 -6.84 -3.64 -8.42
N LEU A 89 -5.77 -2.87 -8.31
CA LEU A 89 -5.32 -1.93 -9.31
C LEU A 89 -3.87 -2.17 -9.67
N GLY A 90 -3.61 -2.48 -10.95
CA GLY A 90 -2.26 -2.46 -11.49
C GLY A 90 -1.78 -1.02 -11.68
N PHE A 91 -0.57 -0.70 -11.24
CA PHE A 91 0.03 0.62 -11.46
C PHE A 91 1.30 0.51 -12.31
N ARG A 92 1.66 1.64 -12.95
CA ARG A 92 2.86 1.75 -13.76
C ARG A 92 3.43 3.16 -13.66
N VAL A 93 4.58 3.31 -13.00
CA VAL A 93 5.36 4.55 -12.94
C VAL A 93 6.28 4.59 -14.18
N PRO A 94 6.05 5.50 -15.14
CA PRO A 94 6.84 5.55 -16.37
C PRO A 94 8.23 6.14 -16.12
N ILE A 95 9.27 5.49 -16.66
CA ILE A 95 10.65 5.94 -16.52
C ILE A 95 11.20 6.36 -17.88
N ASN A 96 11.64 7.61 -17.97
CA ASN A 96 12.37 8.10 -19.14
C ASN A 96 13.77 7.50 -19.17
N GLY A 97 14.03 6.67 -20.18
CA GLY A 97 15.32 6.00 -20.37
C GLY A 97 15.41 4.61 -19.75
N ALA A 98 16.63 4.12 -19.56
CA ALA A 98 16.90 2.79 -19.03
C ALA A 98 16.84 2.79 -17.50
N LEU A 99 15.99 1.93 -16.92
CA LEU A 99 15.97 1.69 -15.49
C LEU A 99 17.21 0.87 -15.08
N LYS A 100 18.06 1.44 -14.23
CA LYS A 100 19.20 0.73 -13.64
C LYS A 100 18.79 0.09 -12.32
N ARG A 101 18.39 0.90 -11.36
CA ARG A 101 17.85 0.47 -10.07
C ARG A 101 16.80 1.49 -9.58
N TYR A 102 15.99 1.08 -8.61
CA TYR A 102 15.03 1.97 -7.97
C TYR A 102 14.85 1.62 -6.49
N ARG A 103 14.23 2.53 -5.75
CA ARG A 103 13.67 2.33 -4.41
C ARG A 103 12.20 2.72 -4.46
N LEU A 104 11.34 1.88 -3.92
CA LEU A 104 9.99 2.31 -3.58
C LEU A 104 10.09 3.27 -2.39
N ALA A 105 9.69 4.52 -2.58
CA ALA A 105 9.82 5.56 -1.56
C ALA A 105 8.55 5.75 -0.75
N SER A 106 7.37 5.64 -1.40
CA SER A 106 6.09 5.81 -0.72
C SER A 106 4.96 5.18 -1.52
N VAL A 107 3.97 4.64 -0.81
CA VAL A 107 2.64 4.31 -1.32
C VAL A 107 1.65 4.87 -0.34
N LYS A 108 0.72 5.70 -0.81
CA LYS A 108 -0.30 6.35 0.02
C LYS A 108 -1.64 6.32 -0.68
N GLY A 109 -2.69 6.12 0.09
CA GLY A 109 -4.08 6.22 -0.34
C GLY A 109 -4.84 7.19 0.54
N PHE A 110 -5.94 7.70 0.02
CA PHE A 110 -6.81 8.64 0.71
C PHE A 110 -8.27 8.24 0.53
N ASP A 111 -9.09 8.50 1.54
CA ASP A 111 -10.54 8.34 1.47
C ASP A 111 -11.19 9.51 0.68
N ALA A 112 -12.52 9.52 0.63
CA ALA A 112 -13.28 10.52 -0.13
C ALA A 112 -13.16 11.93 0.50
N GLU A 113 -12.92 11.98 1.80
CA GLU A 113 -12.72 13.19 2.60
C GLU A 113 -11.27 13.70 2.54
N GLY A 114 -10.35 12.91 1.98
CA GLY A 114 -8.94 13.25 1.81
C GLY A 114 -8.07 12.90 3.01
N PHE A 115 -8.55 12.09 3.95
CA PHE A 115 -7.72 11.55 5.02
C PHE A 115 -6.92 10.36 4.52
N GLU A 116 -5.69 10.24 5.02
CA GLU A 116 -4.81 9.12 4.69
C GLU A 116 -5.40 7.81 5.22
N VAL A 117 -5.48 6.81 4.35
CA VAL A 117 -5.89 5.46 4.70
C VAL A 117 -4.68 4.63 5.11
N MET A 118 -4.89 3.56 5.87
CA MET A 118 -3.81 2.64 6.22
C MET A 118 -3.19 2.06 4.94
N ALA A 119 -1.87 2.15 4.82
CA ALA A 119 -1.10 1.60 3.71
C ALA A 119 -0.08 0.58 4.21
N VAL A 120 -0.16 -0.65 3.71
CA VAL A 120 0.69 -1.78 4.07
C VAL A 120 1.49 -2.23 2.85
N ASP A 121 2.80 -2.45 3.00
CA ASP A 121 3.60 -3.15 2.00
C ASP A 121 3.78 -4.60 2.44
N ASP A 122 3.10 -5.51 1.74
CA ASP A 122 3.07 -6.95 2.05
C ASP A 122 4.47 -7.59 2.01
N ASN A 123 5.44 -6.93 1.35
CA ASN A 123 6.81 -7.43 1.21
C ASN A 123 7.81 -6.65 2.06
N ALA A 124 7.38 -5.69 2.90
CA ALA A 124 8.27 -4.81 3.63
C ALA A 124 9.35 -5.57 4.43
N GLU A 125 8.96 -6.65 5.11
CA GLU A 125 9.89 -7.46 5.90
C GLU A 125 10.93 -8.19 5.02
N LEU A 126 10.49 -8.76 3.90
CA LEU A 126 11.36 -9.42 2.93
C LEU A 126 12.37 -8.43 2.31
N LEU A 127 11.91 -7.23 1.97
CA LEU A 127 12.75 -6.18 1.41
C LEU A 127 13.74 -5.64 2.46
N LYS A 128 13.29 -5.46 3.71
CA LYS A 128 14.15 -5.07 4.83
C LYS A 128 15.26 -6.10 5.08
N GLY A 129 14.94 -7.39 4.98
CA GLY A 129 15.94 -8.47 5.09
C GLY A 129 17.03 -8.43 4.00
N ARG A 130 16.73 -7.86 2.83
CA ARG A 130 17.67 -7.70 1.71
C ARG A 130 18.50 -6.41 1.79
N GLU A 131 18.13 -5.47 2.65
CA GLU A 131 18.75 -4.15 2.73
C GLU A 131 20.27 -4.20 2.96
N PRO A 132 20.84 -5.06 3.84
CA PRO A 132 22.30 -5.14 4.01
C PRO A 132 23.03 -5.52 2.72
N ALA A 133 22.54 -6.52 1.99
CA ALA A 133 23.13 -6.97 0.73
C ALA A 133 23.02 -5.89 -0.35
N ASP A 134 21.90 -5.15 -0.40
CA ASP A 134 21.74 -4.02 -1.31
C ASP A 134 22.70 -2.87 -1.00
N ARG A 135 22.92 -2.56 0.29
CA ARG A 135 23.88 -1.54 0.71
C ARG A 135 25.31 -1.94 0.35
N GLU A 136 25.68 -3.20 0.57
CA GLU A 136 26.99 -3.74 0.20
C GLU A 136 27.21 -3.68 -1.32
N TYR A 137 26.22 -4.09 -2.11
CA TYR A 137 26.26 -3.95 -3.57
C TYR A 137 26.53 -2.50 -3.98
N CYS A 138 25.81 -1.55 -3.39
CA CYS A 138 25.95 -0.14 -3.71
C CYS A 138 27.31 0.44 -3.29
N ALA A 139 27.89 0.00 -2.17
CA ALA A 139 29.24 0.37 -1.78
C ALA A 139 30.27 -0.10 -2.83
N LYS A 140 30.22 -1.38 -3.21
CA LYS A 140 31.09 -1.96 -4.24
C LYS A 140 30.96 -1.27 -5.60
N ALA A 141 29.72 -0.94 -6.01
CA ALA A 141 29.47 -0.25 -7.27
C ALA A 141 30.12 1.14 -7.33
N ARG A 142 30.23 1.83 -6.19
CA ARG A 142 30.90 3.14 -6.09
C ARG A 142 32.42 3.00 -6.10
N GLU A 143 32.97 2.05 -5.35
CA GLU A 143 34.41 1.77 -5.33
C GLU A 143 34.95 1.41 -6.72
N ALA A 144 34.20 0.60 -7.48
CA ALA A 144 34.60 0.17 -8.82
C ALA A 144 34.67 1.31 -9.84
N VAL A 145 34.02 2.44 -9.61
CA VAL A 145 34.17 3.64 -10.45
C VAL A 145 35.43 4.41 -10.09
N VAL A 146 35.70 4.60 -8.79
CA VAL A 146 36.90 5.30 -8.30
C VAL A 146 38.18 4.61 -8.78
N GLN A 147 38.19 3.29 -8.88
CA GLN A 147 39.36 2.53 -9.36
C GLN A 147 39.57 2.58 -10.89
N ARG A 148 38.65 3.20 -11.64
CA ARG A 148 38.71 3.33 -13.11
C ARG A 148 39.03 4.76 -13.55
N GLU A 149 39.12 5.69 -12.61
CA GLU A 149 39.55 7.08 -12.80
C GLU A 149 41.04 7.22 -12.46
#